data_AF-A0A1G2ZUI7-F1
#
_entry.id   AF-A0A1G2ZUI7-F1
#
_cell.length_a   1.000
_cell.length_b   1.000
_cell.length_c   1.000
_cell.angle_alpha   90.00
_cell.angle_beta   90.00
_cell.angle_gamma   90.00
#
_symmetry.space_group_name_H-M   'P 1'
#
loop_
_entity.id
_entity.type
_entity.pdbx_description
1 polymer ?
#
loop_
_entity_poly.entity_id
_entity_poly.type
_entity_poly.pdbx_seq_one_letter_code
_entity_poly.pdbx_strand_id
1 'polypeptide(L)'
;MADLFPGYVIDTNALIDLWRRRYPRDVFPTLWRKIEGLIKSGELVAPQEVLNELQRQYDELYIWAKKQKCFKDLDCDQQWNF
;
A
#
# COMPACT_ATOMS: atom_id res chain seq x y z
N MET A 1 -20.16 -18.09 4.39
CA MET A 1 -19.96 -16.64 4.58
C MET A 1 -18.48 -16.39 4.39
N ALA A 2 -18.08 -15.55 3.44
CA ALA A 2 -16.67 -15.21 3.27
C ALA A 2 -16.24 -14.35 4.47
N ASP A 3 -15.16 -14.75 5.15
CA ASP A 3 -14.54 -13.91 6.17
C ASP A 3 -13.92 -12.70 5.48
N LEU A 4 -14.53 -11.53 5.69
CA LEU A 4 -13.99 -10.27 5.19
C LEU A 4 -12.77 -9.88 6.02
N PHE A 5 -11.74 -9.36 5.36
CA PHE A 5 -10.58 -8.80 6.04
C PHE A 5 -11.00 -7.59 6.90
N PRO A 6 -10.79 -7.61 8.23
CA PRO A 6 -11.31 -6.59 9.15
C PRO A 6 -10.44 -5.32 9.23
N GLY A 7 -9.61 -5.05 8.22
CA GLY A 7 -8.66 -3.94 8.21
C GLY A 7 -8.78 -3.03 6.99
N TYR A 8 -7.71 -2.29 6.73
CA TYR A 8 -7.61 -1.36 5.62
C TYR A 8 -6.90 -2.00 4.43
N VAL A 9 -7.45 -1.80 3.23
CA VAL A 9 -6.78 -2.14 1.97
C VAL A 9 -6.40 -0.82 1.29
N ILE A 10 -5.12 -0.60 1.04
CA ILE A 10 -4.63 0.62 0.38
C ILE A 10 -4.40 0.39 -1.11
N ASP A 11 -4.85 1.34 -1.92
CA ASP A 11 -4.70 1.36 -3.37
C ASP A 11 -3.48 2.19 -3.81
N THR A 12 -3.01 1.97 -5.04
CA THR A 12 -1.91 2.69 -5.67
C THR A 12 -2.15 4.19 -5.67
N ASN A 13 -3.36 4.63 -6.01
CA ASN A 13 -3.67 6.07 -6.09
C ASN A 13 -3.50 6.79 -4.74
N ALA A 14 -3.87 6.13 -3.64
CA ALA A 14 -3.80 6.65 -2.30
C ALA A 14 -2.35 6.78 -1.87
N LEU A 15 -1.51 5.78 -2.16
CA LEU A 15 -0.07 5.84 -1.92
C LEU A 15 0.59 6.96 -2.72
N ILE A 16 0.23 7.12 -3.99
CA ILE A 16 0.75 8.20 -4.84
C ILE A 16 0.35 9.58 -4.31
N ASP A 17 -0.92 9.77 -3.94
CA ASP A 17 -1.42 11.04 -3.42
C ASP A 17 -0.80 11.40 -2.06
N LEU A 18 -0.65 10.40 -1.18
CA LEU A 18 0.05 10.55 0.10
C LEU A 18 1.49 11.01 -0.13
N TRP A 19 2.22 10.32 -1.01
CA TRP A 19 3.64 10.57 -1.25
C TRP A 19 3.93 11.89 -1.99
N ARG A 20 3.23 12.11 -3.10
CA ARG A 20 3.60 13.17 -4.07
C ARG A 20 2.83 14.47 -3.90
N ARG A 21 1.59 14.43 -3.40
CA ARG A 21 0.69 15.60 -3.48
C ARG A 21 0.38 16.24 -2.14
N ARG A 22 0.08 15.43 -1.13
CA ARG A 22 -0.64 15.94 0.06
C ARG A 22 0.16 15.85 1.34
N TYR A 23 0.97 14.80 1.51
CA TYR A 23 1.60 14.52 2.81
C TYR A 23 3.02 13.98 2.68
N PRO A 24 3.99 14.77 2.21
CA PRO A 24 5.38 14.32 2.08
C PRO A 24 5.97 13.91 3.45
N ARG A 25 6.91 12.95 3.43
CA ARG A 25 7.39 12.24 4.64
C ARG A 25 8.15 13.13 5.62
N ASP A 26 8.87 14.11 5.10
CA ASP A 26 9.64 15.10 5.85
C ASP A 26 8.75 16.13 6.55
N VAL A 27 7.59 16.46 5.96
CA VAL A 27 6.61 17.39 6.55
C VAL A 27 5.65 16.69 7.51
N PHE A 28 5.25 15.44 7.21
CA PHE A 28 4.24 14.69 7.98
C PHE A 28 4.77 13.39 8.61
N PRO A 29 5.89 13.40 9.35
CA PRO A 29 6.54 12.17 9.84
C PRO A 29 5.66 11.34 10.78
N THR A 30 4.75 11.97 11.54
CA THR A 30 3.82 11.26 12.43
C THR A 30 2.75 10.49 11.66
N LEU A 31 2.26 11.01 10.53
CA LEU A 31 1.33 10.27 9.68
C LEU A 31 1.99 9.00 9.14
N TRP A 32 3.19 9.12 8.59
CA TRP A 32 3.92 7.98 8.04
C TRP A 32 4.29 6.94 9.09
N ARG A 33 4.68 7.36 10.30
CA ARG A 33 4.89 6.42 11.42
C ARG A 33 3.62 5.64 11.78
N LYS A 34 2.44 6.27 11.69
CA LYS A 34 1.17 5.58 11.93
C LYS A 34 0.84 4.58 10.81
N ILE A 35 1.03 4.96 9.55
CA ILE A 35 0.86 4.06 8.40
C ILE A 35 1.79 2.85 8.52
N GLU A 36 3.07 3.08 8.80
CA GLU A 36 4.04 2.00 9.02
C GLU A 36 3.71 1.16 10.25
N GLY A 37 3.08 1.75 11.27
CA GLY A 37 2.53 1.05 12.42
C GLY A 37 1.41 0.08 12.03
N LEU A 38 0.43 0.53 11.22
CA LEU A 38 -0.66 -0.30 10.72
C LEU A 38 -0.16 -1.44 9.80
N ILE A 39 0.85 -1.16 8.99
CA ILE A 39 1.53 -2.18 8.17
C ILE A 39 2.17 -3.24 9.08
N LYS A 40 2.84 -2.83 10.15
CA LYS A 40 3.50 -3.74 11.10
C LYS A 40 2.50 -4.54 11.93
N SER A 41 1.36 -3.98 12.30
CA SER A 41 0.30 -4.69 13.03
C SER A 41 -0.48 -5.67 12.14
N GLY A 42 -0.37 -5.54 10.81
CA GLY A 42 -1.13 -6.34 9.86
C GLY A 42 -2.55 -5.82 9.61
N GLU A 43 -2.88 -4.62 10.09
CA GLU A 43 -4.19 -3.98 9.92
C GLU A 43 -4.29 -3.20 8.61
N LEU A 44 -3.17 -2.95 7.93
CA LEU A 44 -3.13 -2.35 6.60
C LEU A 44 -2.40 -3.28 5.62
N VAL A 45 -3.12 -3.67 4.57
CA VAL A 45 -2.63 -4.51 3.48
C VAL A 45 -2.81 -3.82 2.13
N ALA A 46 -2.17 -4.35 1.10
CA ALA A 46 -2.34 -3.94 -0.29
C ALA A 46 -2.29 -5.18 -1.20
N PRO A 47 -3.02 -5.21 -2.31
CA PRO A 47 -2.80 -6.17 -3.38
C PRO A 47 -1.35 -6.13 -3.90
N GLN A 48 -0.82 -7.26 -4.32
CA GLN A 48 0.51 -7.34 -4.95
C GLN A 48 0.59 -6.48 -6.23
N GLU A 49 -0.54 -6.32 -6.92
CA GLU A 49 -0.73 -5.45 -8.08
C GLU A 49 -0.36 -4.00 -7.78
N VAL A 50 -0.62 -3.51 -6.56
CA VAL A 50 -0.24 -2.14 -6.15
C VAL A 50 1.28 -1.96 -6.23
N LEU A 51 2.06 -2.93 -5.76
CA LEU A 51 3.52 -2.85 -5.86
C LEU A 51 3.99 -2.91 -7.32
N ASN A 52 3.33 -3.72 -8.16
CA ASN A 52 3.64 -3.84 -9.58
C ASN A 52 3.34 -2.54 -10.35
N GLU A 53 2.26 -1.85 -9.99
CA GLU A 53 1.92 -0.55 -10.57
C GLU A 53 2.93 0.53 -10.16
N LEU A 54 3.32 0.58 -8.88
CA LEU A 54 4.35 1.50 -8.39
C LEU A 54 5.72 1.24 -9.05
N GLN A 55 6.06 -0.02 -9.31
CA GLN A 55 7.30 -0.38 -9.99
C GLN A 55 7.44 0.32 -11.35
N ARG A 56 6.35 0.53 -12.10
CA ARG A 56 6.39 1.19 -13.42
C ARG A 56 6.97 2.61 -13.37
N GLN A 57 6.90 3.28 -12.22
CA GLN A 57 7.40 4.64 -12.02
C GLN A 57 8.85 4.70 -11.54
N TYR A 58 9.40 3.61 -10.98
CA TYR A 58 10.78 3.49 -10.48
C TYR A 58 11.26 4.66 -9.58
N ASP A 59 10.37 5.18 -8.73
CA ASP A 59 10.64 6.37 -7.91
C ASP A 59 10.91 6.04 -6.43
N GLU A 60 11.07 7.08 -5.61
CA GLU A 60 11.31 6.93 -4.17
C GLU A 60 10.14 6.25 -3.44
N LEU A 61 8.91 6.47 -3.93
CA LEU A 61 7.72 5.80 -3.40
C LEU A 61 7.84 4.29 -3.60
N TYR A 62 8.24 3.85 -4.80
CA TYR A 62 8.48 2.43 -5.07
C TYR A 62 9.59 1.85 -4.17
N ILE A 63 10.70 2.58 -3.98
CA ILE A 63 11.79 2.14 -3.10
C ILE A 63 11.31 1.97 -1.65
N TRP A 64 10.45 2.87 -1.17
CA TRP A 64 9.84 2.75 0.16
C TRP A 64 8.84 1.60 0.22
N ALA A 65 7.98 1.45 -0.79
CA ALA A 65 6.95 0.42 -0.86
C ALA A 65 7.58 -0.98 -0.82
N LYS A 66 8.64 -1.22 -1.59
CA LYS A 66 9.35 -2.51 -1.62
C LYS A 66 9.87 -2.98 -0.24
N LYS A 67 10.04 -2.06 0.72
CA LYS A 67 10.50 -2.37 2.08
C LYS A 67 9.36 -2.75 3.03
N GLN A 68 8.10 -2.59 2.62
CA GLN A 68 6.93 -2.86 3.43
C GLN A 68 6.47 -4.32 3.30
N LYS A 69 5.83 -4.85 4.35
CA LYS A 69 5.30 -6.22 4.41
C LYS A 69 3.77 -6.30 4.32
N CYS A 70 3.15 -5.33 3.64
CA CYS A 70 1.70 -5.22 3.48
C CYS A 70 1.17 -5.80 2.16
N PHE A 71 2.03 -6.08 1.18
CA PHE A 71 1.62 -6.60 -0.13
C PHE A 71 1.27 -8.08 -0.04
N LYS A 72 0.09 -8.43 -0.54
CA LYS A 72 -0.47 -9.79 -0.52
C LYS A 72 -0.96 -10.16 -1.92
N ASP A 73 -0.68 -11.38 -2.34
CA ASP A 73 -1.30 -11.92 -3.54
C ASP A 73 -2.81 -12.02 -3.31
N LEU A 74 -3.58 -11.51 -4.27
CA LEU A 74 -5.02 -11.69 -4.27
C LEU A 74 -5.35 -13.15 -4.57
N ASP A 75 -6.45 -13.64 -4.02
CA ASP A 75 -6.96 -14.96 -4.40
C ASP A 75 -7.43 -14.95 -5.86
N CYS A 76 -7.47 -16.15 -6.46
CA CYS A 76 -7.74 -16.32 -7.89
C CYS A 76 -9.08 -15.71 -8.36
N ASP A 77 -10.01 -15.44 -7.44
CA ASP A 77 -11.34 -14.87 -7.72
C ASP A 77 -11.31 -13.33 -7.87
N GLN A 78 -10.25 -12.67 -7.40
CA GLN A 78 -10.09 -11.21 -7.49
C GLN A 78 -9.27 -10.77 -8.71
N GLN A 79 -8.58 -11.69 -9.39
CA GLN A 79 -7.89 -11.43 -10.65
C GLN A 79 -8.88 -11.42 -11.82
N TRP A 80 -9.57 -10.30 -12.02
CA TRP A 80 -10.27 -10.06 -13.27
C TRP A 80 -9.24 -9.73 -14.37
N ASN A 81 -9.10 -10.63 -15.35
CA ASN A 81 -8.25 -10.42 -16.53
C ASN A 81 -8.67 -9.14 -17.25
N PHE A 82 -7.82 -8.12 -17.21
CA PHE A 82 -7.86 -6.97 -18.12
C PHE A 82 -7.20 -7.32 -19.45
#